data_AF-A0A0Q5FYI2-F1
#
_entry.id   AF-A0A0Q5FYI2-F1
#
_cell.length_a   1.000
_cell.length_b   1.000
_cell.length_c   1.000
_cell.angle_alpha   90.00
_cell.angle_beta   90.00
_cell.angle_gamma   90.00
#
_symmetry.space_group_name_H-M   'P 1'
#
loop_
_entity.id
_entity.type
_entity.pdbx_description
1 polymer ?
#
loop_
_entity_poly.entity_id
_entity_poly.type
_entity_poly.pdbx_seq_one_letter_code
_entity_poly.pdbx_strand_id
1 'polypeptide(L)' 'MTADMRWKNEAAFESDLRTADEDRLRAILHWAASGEARTSSNGRHNSPSTRRAWKARRQAVEGEMTRRGMEI' A
#
# COMPACT_ATOMS: atom_id res chain seq x y z
N MET A 1 -11.67 0.99 -13.21
CA MET A 1 -12.40 0.87 -11.93
C MET A 1 -11.46 1.30 -10.81
N THR A 2 -11.84 2.29 -10.01
CA THR A 2 -11.10 2.64 -8.78
C THR A 2 -11.23 1.47 -7.82
N ALA A 3 -10.18 0.67 -7.72
CA ALA A 3 -10.04 -0.34 -6.69
C ALA A 3 -10.40 0.28 -5.33
N ASP A 4 -11.43 -0.24 -4.65
CA ASP A 4 -11.74 0.21 -3.29
C ASP A 4 -10.59 -0.25 -2.38
N MET A 5 -9.76 0.70 -1.97
CA MET A 5 -8.58 0.51 -1.12
C MET A 5 -8.88 0.98 0.31
N ARG A 6 -10.12 0.79 0.77
CA ARG A 6 -10.53 1.04 2.16
C ARG A 6 -10.64 -0.26 2.94
N TRP A 7 -9.52 -0.73 3.45
CA TRP A 7 -9.50 -1.83 4.41
C TRP A 7 -9.95 -1.34 5.79
N LYS A 8 -10.80 -2.13 6.45
CA LYS A 8 -11.29 -1.84 7.81
C LYS A 8 -10.17 -1.92 8.86
N ASN A 9 -9.17 -2.76 8.62
CA ASN A 9 -8.02 -3.01 9.49
C ASN A 9 -6.86 -3.61 8.68
N GLU A 10 -5.73 -3.85 9.34
CA GLU A 10 -4.53 -4.44 8.74
C GLU A 10 -4.74 -5.89 8.26
N ALA A 11 -5.50 -6.70 9.00
CA ALA A 11 -5.81 -8.08 8.60
C ALA A 11 -6.58 -8.14 7.26
N ALA A 12 -7.53 -7.21 7.04
CA ALA A 12 -8.25 -7.12 5.78
C ALA A 12 -7.33 -6.70 4.62
N PHE A 13 -6.35 -5.85 4.89
CA PHE A 13 -5.32 -5.47 3.92
C PHE A 13 -4.45 -6.68 3.54
N GLU A 14 -3.93 -7.42 4.52
CA GLU A 14 -3.14 -8.62 4.26
C GLU A 14 -3.92 -9.71 3.53
N SER A 15 -5.19 -9.88 3.86
CA SER A 15 -6.06 -10.85 3.16
C SER A 15 -6.23 -10.48 1.69
N ASP A 16 -6.51 -9.19 1.40
CA ASP A 16 -6.62 -8.69 0.03
C ASP A 16 -5.28 -8.86 -0.71
N LEU A 17 -4.15 -8.57 -0.04
CA LEU A 17 -2.81 -8.74 -0.60
C LEU A 17 -2.52 -10.18 -1.05
N ARG A 18 -2.91 -11.17 -0.24
CA ARG A 18 -2.71 -12.60 -0.56
C ARG A 18 -3.55 -13.07 -1.74
N THR A 19 -4.74 -12.52 -1.94
CA THR A 19 -5.66 -12.92 -3.01
C THR A 19 -5.65 -11.98 -4.23
N ALA A 20 -4.96 -10.84 -4.14
CA ALA A 20 -4.86 -9.85 -5.21
C ALA A 20 -4.22 -10.44 -6.46
N ASP A 21 -4.77 -10.12 -7.63
CA ASP A 21 -4.09 -10.32 -8.91
C ASP A 21 -2.98 -9.27 -9.13
N GLU A 22 -2.25 -9.40 -10.24
CA GLU A 22 -1.13 -8.50 -10.54
C GLU A 22 -1.55 -7.04 -10.67
N ASP A 23 -2.67 -6.75 -11.32
CA ASP A 23 -3.17 -5.40 -11.52
C ASP A 23 -3.62 -4.78 -10.20
N ARG A 24 -4.23 -5.57 -9.31
CA ARG A 24 -4.58 -5.19 -7.95
C ARG A 24 -3.33 -4.89 -7.12
N LEU A 25 -2.29 -5.72 -7.20
CA LEU A 25 -1.01 -5.46 -6.52
C LEU A 25 -0.37 -4.15 -7.00
N ARG A 26 -0.30 -3.91 -8.31
CA ARG A 26 0.20 -2.63 -8.87
C ARG A 26 -0.64 -1.44 -8.41
N ALA A 27 -1.96 -1.57 -8.36
CA ALA A 27 -2.85 -0.52 -7.90
C ALA A 27 -2.64 -0.20 -6.41
N ILE A 28 -2.49 -1.23 -5.56
CA ILE A 28 -2.20 -1.06 -4.14
C ILE A 28 -0.82 -0.41 -3.94
N LEU A 29 0.19 -0.83 -4.71
CA LEU A 29 1.53 -0.25 -4.67
C LEU A 29 1.50 1.25 -4.98
N HIS A 30 0.86 1.64 -6.09
CA HIS A 30 0.71 3.04 -6.49
C HIS A 30 -0.03 3.87 -5.44
N TRP A 31 -1.07 3.29 -4.83
CA TRP A 31 -1.82 3.95 -3.75
C TRP A 31 -0.99 4.13 -2.49
N ALA A 32 -0.22 3.13 -2.08
CA ALA A 32 0.67 3.22 -0.93
C ALA A 32 1.77 4.28 -1.14
N ALA A 33 2.38 4.31 -2.32
CA ALA A 33 3.36 5.31 -2.71
C ALA A 33 2.76 6.73 -2.76
N SER A 34 1.55 6.87 -3.31
CA SER A 34 0.81 8.15 -3.32
C SER A 34 0.47 8.63 -1.91
N GLY A 35 0.09 7.71 -1.01
CA GLY A 35 -0.18 8.00 0.40
C GLY A 35 1.08 8.45 1.14
N GLU A 36 2.20 7.77 0.93
CA GLU A 36 3.51 8.14 1.49
C GLU A 36 3.92 9.55 1.02
N ALA A 37 3.85 9.82 -0.28
CA ALA A 37 4.19 11.13 -0.86
C ALA A 37 3.30 12.25 -0.30
N ARG A 38 1.98 12.05 -0.22
CA ARG A 38 1.04 13.05 0.36
C ARG A 38 1.33 13.35 1.82
N THR A 39 1.74 12.35 2.61
CA THR A 39 2.14 12.59 4.01
C THR A 39 3.48 13.32 4.13
N SER A 40 4.35 13.24 3.12
CA SER A 40 5.63 13.95 3.08
C SER A 40 5.47 15.43 2.68
N SER A 41 4.42 15.77 1.91
CA SER A 41 4.21 17.10 1.33
C SER A 41 3.16 17.90 2.13
N ASN A 42 3.63 18.76 3.04
CA ASN A 42 2.90 19.89 3.66
C ASN A 42 1.71 19.63 4.61
N GLY A 43 1.89 20.08 5.88
CA GLY A 43 0.84 20.57 6.78
C GLY A 43 0.14 19.51 7.64
N ARG A 44 -0.05 19.80 8.95
CA ARG A 44 -0.84 19.17 10.06
C ARG A 44 -1.03 17.64 10.16
N HIS A 45 -0.91 16.87 9.09
CA HIS A 45 -1.02 15.41 8.97
C HIS A 45 0.32 14.72 8.69
N ASN A 46 1.44 15.45 8.80
CA ASN A 46 2.80 14.92 8.69
C ASN A 46 3.20 14.17 9.98
N SER A 47 2.36 13.23 10.42
CA SER A 47 2.67 12.41 11.57
C SER A 47 3.67 11.33 11.13
N PRO A 48 4.81 11.19 11.84
CA PRO A 48 5.77 10.11 11.59
C PRO A 48 5.11 8.72 11.62
N SER A 49 4.06 8.53 12.43
CA SER A 49 3.31 7.28 12.50
C SER A 49 2.56 6.96 11.21
N THR A 50 1.90 7.96 10.62
CA THR A 50 1.16 7.80 9.35
C THR A 50 2.10 7.47 8.20
N ARG A 51 3.23 8.17 8.11
CA ARG A 51 4.26 7.87 7.10
C ARG A 51 4.84 6.47 7.25
N ARG A 52 5.15 6.04 8.49
CA ARG A 52 5.59 4.66 8.77
C ARG A 52 4.53 3.62 8.34
N ALA A 53 3.26 3.89 8.59
CA ALA A 53 2.17 3.00 8.19
C ALA A 53 2.00 2.90 6.67
N TRP A 54 2.23 3.98 5.92
CA TRP A 54 2.25 3.94 4.45
C TRP A 54 3.45 3.15 3.92
N LYS A 55 4.64 3.41 4.48
CA LYS A 55 5.87 2.68 4.13
C LYS A 55 5.73 1.17 4.40
N ALA A 56 5.15 0.79 5.54
CA ALA A 56 4.93 -0.62 5.88
C ALA A 56 4.02 -1.32 4.86
N ARG A 57 2.92 -0.65 4.45
CA ARG A 57 2.02 -1.18 3.41
C ARG A 57 2.71 -1.32 2.06
N ARG A 58 3.52 -0.33 1.66
CA ARG A 58 4.31 -0.40 0.43
C ARG A 58 5.25 -1.60 0.46
N GLN A 59 6.02 -1.75 1.54
CA GLN A 59 6.94 -2.88 1.71
C GLN A 59 6.25 -4.24 1.71
N ALA A 60 5.05 -4.34 2.29
CA ALA A 60 4.26 -5.58 2.25
C ALA A 60 3.89 -5.96 0.80
N VAL A 61 3.46 -4.99 -0.01
CA VAL A 61 3.11 -5.21 -1.42
C VAL A 61 4.34 -5.57 -2.24
N GLU A 62 5.44 -4.83 -2.06
CA GLU A 62 6.73 -5.11 -2.72
C GLU A 62 7.24 -6.51 -2.37
N GLY A 63 7.13 -6.91 -1.10
CA GLY A 63 7.48 -8.26 -0.64
C GLY A 63 6.62 -9.34 -1.30
N GLU A 64 5.31 -9.10 -1.43
CA GLU A 64 4.40 -10.03 -2.10
C GLU A 64 4.64 -10.12 -3.61
N MET A 65 4.91 -8.99 -4.28
CA MET A 65 5.29 -8.95 -5.69
C MET A 65 6.61 -9.67 -5.93
N THR A 66 7.63 -9.44 -5.08
CA THR A 66 8.92 -10.16 -5.13
C THR A 66 8.72 -11.66 -4.94
N ARG A 67 7.90 -12.07 -3.97
CA ARG A 67 7.59 -13.49 -3.70
C ARG A 67 6.96 -14.18 -4.91
N ARG A 68 6.20 -13.43 -5.71
CA ARG A 68 5.56 -13.90 -6.94
C ARG A 68 6.44 -13.78 -8.18
N GLY A 69 7.66 -13.24 -8.06
CA GLY A 69 8.57 -13.02 -9.18
C GLY A 69 8.17 -11.87 -10.10
N MET A 70 7.36 -10.93 -9.60
CA MET A 70 6.93 -9.75 -10.36
C MET A 70 7.99 -8.64 -10.30
N GLU A 71 8.13 -7.89 -11.40
CA GLU A 71 8.90 -6.64 -11.40
C GLU A 71 8.13 -5.53 -10.65
N ILE A 72 8.85 -4.79 -9.81
CA ILE A 72 8.35 -3.69 -8.96
C ILE A 72 8.58 -2.35 -9.67
#